data_AF-A0A1S3MP16-F1
#
_entry.id   AF-A0A1S3MP16-F1
#
_cell.length_a   1.000
_cell.length_b   1.000
_cell.length_c   1.000
_cell.angle_alpha   90.00
_cell.angle_beta   90.00
_cell.angle_gamma   90.00
#
_symmetry.space_group_name_H-M   'P 1'
#
loop_
_entity.id
_entity.type
_entity.pdbx_description
1 polymer ?
#
loop_
_entity_poly.entity_id
_entity_poly.type
_entity_poly.pdbx_seq_one_letter_code
_entity_poly.pdbx_strand_id
1 'polypeptide(L)'
;MFKCVILSTVSNPYIVALLLILYCVFLISLELPEKQEQLHAIYKVLEQLPTACFNTLERLFFHLVKVSKDESHNRMSPNSLAIVFAPCILRCPDSADPLMSMKDVAKTTTCVEMLINEQIRRYNEKLEEIEQLEHAEALAVNQLKLKRQNTLHWHLSLRFSAPYKGVVVRIHVALVLLVARCGLS
;
A
#
# COMPACT_ATOMS: atom_id res chain seq x y z
N MET A 1 -0.62 25.99 -2.52
CA MET A 1 -0.33 25.34 -1.22
C MET A 1 0.78 24.27 -1.32
N PHE A 2 0.77 23.36 -2.31
CA PHE A 2 1.81 22.32 -2.50
C PHE A 2 3.24 22.82 -2.73
N LYS A 3 3.42 23.94 -3.45
CA LYS A 3 4.73 24.61 -3.58
C LYS A 3 5.35 24.94 -2.22
N CYS A 4 4.58 25.42 -1.24
CA CYS A 4 5.11 25.89 0.04
C CYS A 4 5.66 24.78 0.93
N VAL A 5 5.03 23.59 0.98
CA VAL A 5 5.53 22.50 1.83
C VAL A 5 6.78 21.86 1.24
N ILE A 6 6.80 21.61 -0.08
CA ILE A 6 7.98 21.07 -0.76
C ILE A 6 9.14 22.05 -0.63
N LEU A 7 8.99 23.31 -1.07
CA LEU A 7 10.05 24.33 -0.99
C LEU A 7 10.58 24.53 0.43
N SER A 8 9.72 24.54 1.45
CA SER A 8 10.17 24.69 2.84
C SER A 8 10.96 23.48 3.35
N THR A 9 10.73 22.29 2.79
CA THR A 9 11.44 21.06 3.17
C THR A 9 12.74 20.90 2.38
N VAL A 10 12.78 21.31 1.09
CA VAL A 10 14.01 21.29 0.27
C VAL A 10 15.01 22.40 0.64
N SER A 11 14.62 23.39 1.47
CA SER A 11 15.55 24.40 1.99
C SER A 11 16.42 23.91 3.14
N ASN A 12 16.19 22.70 3.67
CA ASN A 12 17.04 22.14 4.72
C ASN A 12 18.37 21.61 4.10
N PRO A 13 19.54 22.13 4.50
CA PRO A 13 20.82 21.77 3.88
C PRO A 13 21.17 20.27 4.03
N TYR A 14 20.68 19.60 5.08
CA TYR A 14 20.87 18.15 5.26
C TYR A 14 20.03 17.33 4.26
N ILE A 15 18.85 17.84 3.90
CA ILE A 15 18.00 17.22 2.89
C ILE A 15 18.61 17.45 1.50
N VAL A 16 19.14 18.64 1.21
CA VAL A 16 19.84 18.95 -0.06
C VAL A 16 21.07 18.06 -0.28
N ALA A 17 21.90 17.88 0.75
CA ALA A 17 23.08 17.01 0.66
C ALA A 17 22.69 15.54 0.38
N LEU A 18 21.58 15.08 0.94
CA LEU A 18 21.10 13.72 0.69
C LEU A 18 20.41 13.57 -0.67
N LEU A 19 19.72 14.60 -1.16
CA LEU A 19 19.17 14.66 -2.53
C LEU A 19 20.29 14.61 -3.57
N LEU A 20 21.49 15.13 -3.25
CA LEU A 20 22.65 15.02 -4.12
C LEU A 20 23.23 13.59 -4.18
N ILE A 21 23.30 12.89 -3.04
CA ILE A 21 23.67 11.46 -3.02
C ILE A 21 22.69 10.65 -3.86
N LEU A 22 21.41 10.98 -3.72
CA LEU A 22 20.33 10.37 -4.46
C LEU A 22 20.49 10.62 -5.98
N TYR A 23 20.78 11.86 -6.39
CA TYR A 23 21.09 12.21 -7.79
C TYR A 23 22.19 11.34 -8.41
N CYS A 24 23.33 11.19 -7.74
CA CYS A 24 24.46 10.39 -8.24
C CYS A 24 24.07 8.93 -8.44
N VAL A 25 23.40 8.34 -7.45
CA VAL A 25 22.93 6.95 -7.50
C VAL A 25 21.93 6.74 -8.63
N PHE A 26 21.05 7.72 -8.83
CA PHE A 26 20.07 7.65 -9.91
C PHE A 26 20.70 7.69 -11.29
N LEU A 27 21.68 8.57 -11.51
CA LEU A 27 22.40 8.60 -12.79
C LEU A 27 23.10 7.28 -13.08
N ILE A 28 23.76 6.67 -12.09
CA ILE A 28 24.42 5.37 -12.22
C ILE A 28 23.38 4.27 -12.50
N SER A 29 22.26 4.28 -11.78
CA SER A 29 21.23 3.24 -11.92
C SER A 29 20.61 3.26 -13.32
N LEU A 30 20.44 4.42 -13.94
CA LEU A 30 19.91 4.56 -15.31
C LEU A 30 20.83 4.02 -16.41
N GLU A 31 22.10 3.72 -16.10
CA GLU A 31 23.02 3.09 -17.05
C GLU A 31 22.76 1.57 -17.19
N LEU A 32 21.95 0.99 -16.30
CA LEU A 32 21.55 -0.41 -16.40
C LEU A 32 20.59 -0.62 -17.58
N PRO A 33 20.71 -1.75 -18.31
CA PRO A 33 19.96 -1.98 -19.55
C PRO A 33 18.47 -2.21 -19.31
N GLU A 34 18.10 -2.88 -18.22
CA GLU A 34 16.73 -3.26 -17.93
C GLU A 34 16.06 -2.38 -16.87
N LYS A 35 14.83 -1.95 -17.14
CA LYS A 35 14.03 -1.14 -16.21
C LYS A 35 13.88 -1.78 -14.82
N GLN A 36 13.77 -3.10 -14.76
CA GLN A 36 13.62 -3.82 -13.49
C GLN A 36 14.91 -3.79 -12.66
N GLU A 37 16.06 -3.90 -13.31
CA GLU A 37 17.37 -3.77 -12.68
C GLU A 37 17.59 -2.33 -12.20
N GLN A 38 17.22 -1.33 -13.01
CA GLN A 38 17.25 0.08 -12.62
C GLN A 38 16.45 0.30 -11.33
N LEU A 39 15.20 -0.16 -11.30
CA LEU A 39 14.33 -0.06 -10.12
C LEU A 39 14.94 -0.77 -8.90
N HIS A 40 15.46 -1.98 -9.06
CA HIS A 40 16.08 -2.72 -7.96
C HIS A 40 17.30 -1.98 -7.39
N ALA A 41 18.20 -1.49 -8.25
CA ALA A 41 19.36 -0.71 -7.82
C ALA A 41 18.96 0.54 -7.03
N ILE A 42 17.92 1.25 -7.50
CA ILE A 42 17.36 2.40 -6.81
C ILE A 42 16.82 2.02 -5.43
N TYR A 43 15.93 1.02 -5.35
CA TYR A 43 15.31 0.63 -4.07
C TYR A 43 16.35 0.17 -3.06
N LYS A 44 17.39 -0.54 -3.49
CA LYS A 44 18.50 -0.96 -2.62
C LYS A 44 19.21 0.23 -1.96
N VAL A 45 19.31 1.36 -2.65
CA VAL A 45 19.90 2.57 -2.07
C VAL A 45 18.89 3.32 -1.21
N LEU A 46 17.61 3.37 -1.63
CA LEU A 46 16.55 3.98 -0.80
C LEU A 46 16.48 3.33 0.59
N GLU A 47 16.69 2.01 0.68
CA GLU A 47 16.74 1.26 1.95
C GLU A 47 17.93 1.64 2.85
N GLN A 48 19.01 2.20 2.27
CA GLN A 48 20.20 2.64 3.01
C GLN A 48 20.12 4.11 3.43
N LEU A 49 19.09 4.85 3.00
CA LEU A 49 18.93 6.24 3.37
C LEU A 49 18.60 6.38 4.86
N PRO A 50 19.03 7.49 5.50
CA PRO A 50 18.54 7.85 6.83
C PRO A 50 17.01 7.84 6.89
N THR A 51 16.45 7.28 7.96
CA THR A 51 15.00 7.06 8.13
C THR A 51 14.18 8.33 7.87
N ALA A 52 14.64 9.49 8.33
CA ALA A 52 13.95 10.76 8.12
C ALA A 52 13.74 11.08 6.63
N CYS A 53 14.71 10.75 5.80
CA CYS A 53 14.68 11.05 4.39
C CYS A 53 13.91 9.99 3.60
N PHE A 54 14.06 8.72 3.96
CA PHE A 54 13.21 7.66 3.43
C PHE A 54 11.71 7.99 3.67
N ASN A 55 11.34 8.33 4.91
CA ASN A 55 9.96 8.69 5.25
C ASN A 55 9.45 9.90 4.47
N THR A 56 10.32 10.88 4.20
CA THR A 56 9.97 12.07 3.41
C THR A 56 9.74 11.71 1.95
N LEU A 57 10.63 10.92 1.35
CA LEU A 57 10.48 10.43 -0.03
C LEU A 57 9.25 9.53 -0.17
N GLU A 58 9.02 8.62 0.77
CA GLU A 58 7.85 7.76 0.78
C GLU A 58 6.55 8.58 0.80
N ARG A 59 6.43 9.55 1.71
CA ARG A 59 5.27 10.45 1.77
C ARG A 59 5.10 11.27 0.49
N LEU A 60 6.20 11.71 -0.12
CA LEU A 60 6.18 12.43 -1.39
C LEU A 60 5.63 11.54 -2.51
N PHE A 61 6.21 10.36 -2.74
CA PHE A 61 5.77 9.47 -3.80
C PHE A 61 4.33 8.98 -3.57
N PHE A 62 3.94 8.68 -2.34
CA PHE A 62 2.56 8.36 -2.00
C PHE A 62 1.59 9.50 -2.37
N HIS A 63 1.98 10.75 -2.11
CA HIS A 63 1.18 11.90 -2.52
C HIS A 63 1.10 12.01 -4.06
N LEU A 64 2.21 11.83 -4.78
CA LEU A 64 2.23 11.87 -6.24
C LEU A 64 1.35 10.79 -6.87
N VAL A 65 1.32 9.58 -6.30
CA VAL A 65 0.40 8.51 -6.73
C VAL A 65 -1.05 8.95 -6.62
N LYS A 66 -1.44 9.55 -5.47
CA LYS A 66 -2.81 10.05 -5.28
C LYS A 66 -3.19 11.14 -6.29
N VAL A 67 -2.28 12.07 -6.55
CA VAL A 67 -2.50 13.14 -7.54
C VAL A 67 -2.66 12.52 -8.93
N SER A 68 -1.78 11.59 -9.33
CA SER A 68 -1.86 10.93 -10.62
C SER A 68 -3.11 10.06 -10.78
N LYS A 69 -3.61 9.45 -9.70
CA LYS A 69 -4.87 8.68 -9.76
C LYS A 69 -6.10 9.53 -10.03
N ASP A 70 -6.02 10.82 -9.74
CA ASP A 70 -7.06 11.83 -10.00
C ASP A 70 -6.80 12.62 -11.30
N GLU A 71 -5.99 12.07 -12.21
CA GLU A 71 -5.61 12.69 -13.48
C GLU A 71 -6.82 13.15 -14.32
N SER A 72 -7.96 12.46 -14.26
CA SER A 72 -9.18 12.88 -14.98
C SER A 72 -9.68 14.26 -14.57
N HIS A 73 -9.42 14.70 -13.34
CA HIS A 73 -9.86 15.99 -12.81
C HIS A 73 -8.74 17.03 -12.81
N ASN A 74 -7.52 16.64 -12.42
CA ASN A 74 -6.40 17.57 -12.27
C ASN A 74 -5.45 17.62 -13.48
N ARG A 75 -5.60 16.70 -14.44
CA ARG A 75 -4.79 16.56 -15.67
C ARG A 75 -3.31 16.32 -15.44
N MET A 76 -2.92 15.88 -14.24
CA MET A 76 -1.53 15.61 -13.88
C MET A 76 -1.20 14.13 -14.08
N SER A 77 -0.69 13.80 -15.26
CA SER A 77 -0.12 12.47 -15.56
C SER A 77 1.19 12.22 -14.80
N PRO A 78 1.64 10.95 -14.66
CA PRO A 78 2.94 10.62 -14.07
C PRO A 78 4.11 11.39 -14.69
N ASN A 79 4.09 11.54 -16.03
CA ASN A 79 5.09 12.30 -16.77
C ASN A 79 5.07 13.80 -16.39
N SER A 80 3.89 14.41 -16.34
CA SER A 80 3.76 15.83 -15.97
C SER A 80 4.24 16.11 -14.54
N LEU A 81 3.94 15.20 -13.61
CA LEU A 81 4.44 15.25 -12.24
C LEU A 81 5.96 15.09 -12.22
N ALA A 82 6.52 14.15 -12.97
CA ALA A 82 7.96 13.97 -13.05
C ALA A 82 8.68 15.23 -13.55
N ILE A 83 8.16 15.91 -14.58
CA ILE A 83 8.75 17.16 -15.08
C ILE A 83 8.82 18.24 -13.98
N VAL A 84 7.78 18.37 -13.17
CA VAL A 84 7.68 19.40 -12.11
C VAL A 84 8.53 19.04 -10.89
N PHE A 85 8.58 17.76 -10.53
CA PHE A 85 9.19 17.30 -9.28
C PHE A 85 10.63 16.81 -9.44
N ALA A 86 11.06 16.35 -10.63
CA ALA A 86 12.43 15.87 -10.84
C ALA A 86 13.50 16.90 -10.48
N PRO A 87 13.38 18.19 -10.82
CA PRO A 87 14.37 19.20 -10.39
C PRO A 87 14.43 19.41 -8.87
N CYS A 88 13.34 19.10 -8.15
CA CYS A 88 13.24 19.24 -6.70
C CYS A 88 13.75 18.00 -5.96
N ILE A 89 13.59 16.81 -6.56
CA ILE A 89 13.99 15.52 -5.99
C ILE A 89 15.45 15.20 -6.34
N LEU A 90 15.88 15.53 -7.56
CA LEU A 90 17.16 15.16 -8.16
C LEU A 90 17.92 16.42 -8.57
N ARG A 91 18.24 17.25 -7.57
CA ARG A 91 18.93 18.51 -7.82
C ARG A 91 20.37 18.24 -8.29
N CYS A 92 20.70 18.76 -9.47
CA CYS A 92 22.06 18.73 -10.00
C CYS A 92 23.00 19.58 -9.10
N PRO A 93 24.25 19.14 -8.83
CA PRO A 93 25.21 19.96 -8.09
C PRO A 93 25.51 21.27 -8.82
N ASP A 94 25.61 22.38 -8.08
CA ASP A 94 25.83 23.74 -8.62
C ASP A 94 27.17 23.88 -9.38
N SER A 95 28.08 22.91 -9.24
CA SER A 95 29.37 22.83 -9.95
C SER A 95 29.33 22.05 -11.26
N ALA A 96 28.16 21.58 -11.71
CA ALA A 96 28.04 20.79 -12.93
C ALA A 96 28.17 21.66 -14.19
N ASP A 97 28.80 21.09 -15.22
CA ASP A 97 28.87 21.72 -16.53
C ASP A 97 27.46 21.97 -17.10
N PRO A 98 27.15 23.17 -17.63
CA PRO A 98 25.82 23.50 -18.14
C PRO A 98 25.30 22.56 -19.22
N LEU A 99 26.18 22.03 -20.08
CA LEU A 99 25.80 21.12 -21.17
C LEU A 99 25.48 19.72 -20.65
N MET A 100 26.21 19.26 -19.62
CA MET A 100 25.90 18.00 -18.92
C MET A 100 24.58 18.11 -18.16
N SER A 101 24.36 19.24 -17.50
CA SER A 101 23.12 19.54 -16.78
C SER A 101 21.89 19.45 -17.70
N MET A 102 21.98 19.93 -18.94
CA MET A 102 20.88 19.83 -19.91
C MET A 102 20.51 18.38 -20.28
N LYS A 103 21.49 17.47 -20.39
CA LYS A 103 21.24 16.05 -20.67
C LYS A 103 20.66 15.33 -19.46
N ASP A 104 21.08 15.73 -18.26
CA ASP A 104 20.63 15.11 -17.02
C ASP A 104 19.19 15.47 -16.66
N VAL A 105 18.66 16.61 -17.12
CA VAL A 105 17.24 16.98 -16.93
C VAL A 105 16.29 15.92 -17.52
N ALA A 106 16.56 15.46 -18.74
CA ALA A 106 15.74 14.42 -19.37
C ALA A 106 15.85 13.09 -18.62
N LYS A 107 17.08 12.69 -18.24
CA LYS A 107 17.35 11.45 -17.50
C LYS A 107 16.67 11.43 -16.13
N THR A 108 16.81 12.52 -15.37
CA THR A 108 16.20 12.67 -14.04
C THR A 108 14.67 12.66 -14.11
N THR A 109 14.09 13.30 -15.13
CA THR A 109 12.65 13.27 -15.38
C THR A 109 12.17 11.84 -15.64
N THR A 110 12.81 11.12 -16.57
CA THR A 110 12.48 9.72 -16.88
C THR A 110 12.58 8.83 -15.65
N CYS A 111 13.58 9.06 -14.80
CA CYS A 111 13.76 8.30 -13.58
C CYS A 111 12.62 8.51 -12.57
N VAL A 112 12.26 9.77 -12.32
CA VAL A 112 11.16 10.09 -11.40
C VAL A 112 9.83 9.56 -11.95
N GLU A 113 9.60 9.68 -13.26
CA GLU A 113 8.42 9.09 -13.91
C GLU A 113 8.37 7.57 -13.72
N MET A 114 9.49 6.89 -13.91
CA MET A 114 9.59 5.44 -13.70
C MET A 114 9.22 5.06 -12.26
N LEU A 115 9.69 5.82 -11.27
CA LEU A 115 9.35 5.57 -9.87
C LEU A 115 7.88 5.84 -9.57
N ILE A 116 7.31 6.93 -10.09
CA ILE A 116 5.88 7.22 -9.92
C ILE A 116 5.06 6.06 -10.49
N ASN A 117 5.37 5.61 -11.70
CA ASN A 117 4.67 4.49 -12.33
C ASN A 117 4.78 3.18 -11.53
N GLU A 118 5.96 2.86 -11.01
CA GLU A 118 6.14 1.68 -10.16
C GLU A 118 5.35 1.79 -8.84
N GLN A 119 5.29 2.99 -8.25
CA GLN A 119 4.50 3.24 -7.04
C GLN A 119 2.99 3.16 -7.32
N ILE A 120 2.52 3.62 -8.49
CA ILE A 120 1.13 3.43 -8.93
C ILE A 120 0.82 1.95 -9.11
N ARG A 121 1.72 1.18 -9.73
CA ARG A 121 1.56 -0.27 -9.94
C ARG A 121 1.38 -0.98 -8.59
N ARG A 122 2.31 -0.78 -7.65
CA ARG A 122 2.25 -1.36 -6.29
C ARG A 122 1.01 -0.91 -5.51
N TYR A 123 0.57 0.34 -5.71
CA TYR A 123 -0.64 0.86 -5.08
C TYR A 123 -1.90 0.13 -5.58
N ASN A 124 -2.02 -0.08 -6.88
CA ASN A 124 -3.16 -0.78 -7.47
C ASN A 124 -3.19 -2.25 -7.03
N GLU A 125 -2.03 -2.93 -6.99
CA GLU A 125 -1.93 -4.32 -6.49
C GLU A 125 -2.44 -4.44 -5.05
N LYS A 126 -1.99 -3.55 -4.16
CA LYS A 126 -2.47 -3.53 -2.77
C LYS A 126 -3.96 -3.25 -2.66
N LEU A 127 -4.51 -2.39 -3.54
CA LEU A 127 -5.94 -2.10 -3.54
C LEU A 127 -6.76 -3.32 -3.95
N GLU A 128 -6.29 -4.06 -4.96
CA GLU A 128 -6.90 -5.32 -5.38
C GLU A 128 -6.84 -6.38 -4.29
N GLU A 129 -5.71 -6.51 -3.60
CA GLU A 129 -5.57 -7.41 -2.44
C GLU A 129 -6.58 -7.06 -1.33
N ILE A 130 -6.77 -5.77 -1.03
CA ILE A 130 -7.76 -5.31 -0.04
C ILE A 130 -9.17 -5.71 -0.47
N GLU A 131 -9.55 -5.47 -1.73
CA GLU A 131 -10.87 -5.81 -2.27
C GLU A 131 -11.15 -7.33 -2.19
N GLN A 132 -10.15 -8.15 -2.50
CA GLN A 132 -10.25 -9.60 -2.39
C GLN A 132 -10.47 -10.06 -0.95
N LEU A 133 -9.76 -9.45 0.02
CA LEU A 133 -9.90 -9.76 1.44
C LEU A 133 -11.30 -9.37 1.96
N GLU A 134 -11.80 -8.20 1.58
CA GLU A 134 -13.15 -7.72 1.94
C GLU A 134 -14.24 -8.65 1.37
N HIS A 135 -14.08 -9.11 0.13
CA HIS A 135 -15.01 -10.07 -0.47
C HIS A 135 -14.99 -11.43 0.25
N ALA A 136 -13.80 -11.95 0.58
CA ALA A 136 -13.66 -13.19 1.33
C ALA A 136 -14.30 -13.09 2.73
N GLU A 137 -14.13 -11.96 3.41
CA GLU A 137 -14.79 -11.68 4.70
C GLU A 137 -16.31 -11.69 4.55
N ALA A 138 -16.85 -10.98 3.55
CA ALA A 138 -18.29 -10.92 3.31
C ALA A 138 -18.90 -12.32 3.06
N LEU A 139 -18.21 -13.16 2.28
CA LEU A 139 -18.61 -14.55 2.07
C LEU A 139 -18.59 -15.35 3.37
N ALA A 140 -17.51 -15.27 4.15
CA ALA A 140 -17.38 -15.97 5.42
C ALA A 140 -18.50 -15.59 6.40
N VAL A 141 -18.80 -14.28 6.51
CA VAL A 141 -19.90 -13.76 7.35
C VAL A 141 -21.25 -14.31 6.88
N ASN A 142 -21.52 -14.32 5.58
CA ASN A 142 -22.76 -14.86 5.03
C ASN A 142 -22.91 -16.37 5.28
N GLN A 143 -21.83 -17.14 5.11
CA GLN A 143 -21.82 -18.58 5.42
C GLN A 143 -22.12 -18.85 6.90
N LEU A 144 -21.52 -18.06 7.80
CA LEU A 144 -21.79 -18.17 9.24
C LEU A 144 -23.23 -17.79 9.59
N LYS A 145 -23.80 -16.75 8.96
CA LYS A 145 -25.22 -16.38 9.14
C LYS A 145 -26.15 -17.52 8.74
N LEU A 146 -25.92 -18.12 7.57
CA LEU A 146 -26.73 -19.27 7.09
C LEU A 146 -26.60 -20.48 8.04
N LYS A 147 -25.38 -20.80 8.49
CA LYS A 147 -25.18 -21.88 9.47
C LYS A 147 -25.92 -21.61 10.79
N ARG A 148 -25.84 -20.39 11.33
CA ARG A 148 -26.55 -20.00 12.57
C ARG A 148 -28.07 -20.11 12.42
N GLN A 149 -28.63 -19.66 11.30
CA GLN A 149 -30.07 -19.77 11.01
C GLN A 149 -30.52 -21.23 10.92
N ASN A 150 -29.74 -22.08 10.24
CA ASN A 150 -30.04 -23.51 10.16
C ASN A 150 -29.95 -24.21 11.53
N THR A 151 -28.99 -23.86 12.38
CA THR A 151 -28.92 -24.38 13.76
C THR A 151 -30.15 -24.00 14.60
N LEU A 152 -30.66 -22.76 14.44
CA LEU A 152 -31.87 -22.31 15.14
C LEU A 152 -33.15 -23.03 14.65
N HIS A 153 -33.24 -23.35 13.36
CA HIS A 153 -34.37 -24.09 12.79
C HIS A 153 -34.51 -25.51 13.38
N TRP A 154 -33.39 -26.20 13.62
CA TRP A 154 -33.41 -27.53 14.27
C TRP A 154 -33.88 -27.48 15.73
N HIS A 155 -33.70 -26.36 16.43
CA HIS A 155 -34.17 -26.17 17.79
C HIS A 155 -35.68 -25.92 17.90
N LEU A 156 -36.36 -25.53 16.82
CA LEU A 156 -37.80 -25.18 16.84
C LEU A 156 -38.74 -26.30 16.34
N SER A 157 -38.21 -27.43 15.84
CA SER A 157 -39.02 -28.55 15.34
C SER A 157 -39.16 -29.76 16.27
N LEU A 158 -38.66 -29.71 17.51
CA LEU A 158 -38.98 -30.74 18.52
C LEU A 158 -40.33 -30.41 19.22
N ARG A 159 -41.43 -30.43 18.45
CA ARG A 159 -42.77 -30.63 19.05
C ARG A 159 -42.85 -32.09 19.50
N PHE A 160 -42.39 -32.35 20.73
CA PHE A 160 -42.78 -33.57 21.43
C PHE A 160 -44.29 -33.49 21.72
N SER A 161 -45.09 -34.18 20.92
CA SER A 161 -46.41 -34.61 21.36
C SER A 161 -46.20 -35.73 22.37
N ALA A 162 -46.33 -35.43 23.66
CA ALA A 162 -46.24 -36.43 24.72
C ALA A 162 -47.65 -36.96 25.04
N PRO A 163 -47.97 -38.24 24.75
CA PRO A 163 -49.11 -38.90 25.36
C PRO A 163 -48.71 -39.28 26.78
N TYR A 164 -49.44 -38.76 27.76
CA TYR A 164 -49.25 -39.08 29.17
C TYR A 164 -49.56 -40.57 29.44
N LYS A 165 -48.60 -41.29 30.00
CA LYS A 165 -48.69 -41.78 31.39
C LYS A 165 -47.39 -42.46 31.81
N GLY A 166 -46.74 -41.85 32.80
CA GLY A 166 -45.86 -42.50 33.77
C GLY A 166 -44.55 -43.06 33.23
N VAL A 167 -43.48 -42.25 33.25
CA VAL A 167 -42.19 -42.55 33.89
C VAL A 167 -41.42 -41.22 33.84
N VAL A 168 -41.06 -40.68 35.01
CA VAL A 168 -40.17 -39.52 35.13
C VAL A 168 -38.77 -39.99 34.80
N VAL A 169 -38.33 -39.82 33.55
CA VAL A 169 -36.91 -39.86 33.21
C VAL A 169 -36.39 -38.43 33.26
N ARG A 170 -35.67 -38.13 34.35
CA ARG A 170 -34.94 -36.87 34.53
C ARG A 170 -33.73 -36.90 33.60
N ILE A 171 -33.92 -36.58 32.32
CA ILE A 171 -32.80 -36.45 31.38
C ILE A 171 -32.13 -35.11 31.66
N HIS A 172 -31.00 -35.20 32.35
CA HIS A 172 -30.11 -34.10 32.66
C HIS A 172 -29.71 -33.35 31.37
N VAL A 173 -29.95 -32.04 31.36
CA VAL A 173 -29.45 -31.05 30.40
C VAL A 173 -27.89 -30.97 30.39
N ALA A 174 -27.21 -31.87 31.11
CA ALA A 174 -25.76 -31.90 31.27
C ALA A 174 -25.00 -32.30 30.00
N LEU A 175 -25.62 -33.00 29.03
CA LEU A 175 -24.85 -33.52 27.88
C LEU A 175 -24.57 -32.46 26.80
N VAL A 176 -25.41 -31.42 26.68
CA VAL A 176 -25.20 -30.36 25.66
C VAL A 176 -24.15 -29.33 26.12
N LEU A 177 -24.00 -29.12 27.44
CA LEU A 177 -22.95 -28.26 27.98
C LEU A 177 -21.59 -28.95 28.10
N LEU A 178 -21.54 -30.29 28.17
CA LEU A 178 -20.27 -31.02 28.31
C LEU A 178 -19.43 -30.98 27.01
N VAL A 179 -20.07 -30.89 25.84
CA VAL A 179 -19.36 -30.82 24.55
C VAL A 179 -18.85 -29.40 24.25
N ALA A 180 -19.45 -28.36 24.85
CA ALA A 180 -19.05 -26.97 24.63
C ALA A 180 -17.82 -26.52 25.46
N ARG A 181 -17.31 -27.35 26.38
CA ARG A 181 -16.15 -27.03 27.24
C ARG A 181 -14.87 -27.82 26.95
N CYS A 182 -14.87 -28.74 26.00
CA CYS A 182 -13.69 -29.58 25.69
C CYS A 182 -12.90 -29.11 24.45
N GLY A 183 -12.95 -27.81 24.12
CA GLY A 183 -12.25 -27.23 22.97
C GLY A 183 -11.46 -25.95 23.25
N LEU A 184 -11.23 -25.60 24.52
CA LEU A 184 -10.25 -24.59 24.92
C LEU A 184 -9.36 -25.14 26.04
N SER A 185 -8.35 -25.91 25.65
CA SER A 185 -6.95 -25.88 26.12
C SER A 185 -6.16 -26.93 25.34
#